data_AF-A0A0A6ZW93-F1
#
_entry.id   AF-A0A0A6ZW93-F1
#
_cell.length_a   1.000
_cell.length_b   1.000
_cell.length_c   1.000
_cell.angle_alpha   90.00
_cell.angle_beta   90.00
_cell.angle_gamma   90.00
#
_symmetry.space_group_name_H-M   'P 1'
#
loop_
_entity.id
_entity.type
_entity.pdbx_description
1 polymer ?
#
loop_
_entity_poly.entity_id
_entity_poly.type
_entity_poly.pdbx_seq_one_letter_code
_entity_poly.pdbx_strand_id
1 'polypeptide(L)'
;MYFEIESKRQDVKMYVVSTKQMLNNAQRGGYAVPAFNIHNLETMQVVVETAANLHAPVIIAGTPGTFTHAGIENLLALVSAMAKQYHPSTGNSSRPSHEI
;
A
#
# COMPACT_ATOMS: atom_id res chain seq x y z
N MET A 1 2.70 -8.11 -4.97
CA MET A 1 3.36 -6.78 -4.90
C MET A 1 3.22 -6.32 -3.46
N TYR A 2 4.26 -5.76 -2.84
CA TYR A 2 4.31 -5.65 -1.37
C TYR A 2 4.66 -4.23 -0.95
N PHE A 3 4.06 -3.75 0.15
CA PHE A 3 4.16 -2.36 0.60
C PHE A 3 4.66 -2.23 2.04
N GLU A 4 5.70 -1.42 2.22
CA GLU A 4 6.16 -0.98 3.53
C GLU A 4 5.89 0.51 3.62
N ILE A 5 5.19 0.91 4.67
CA ILE A 5 4.90 2.30 4.98
C ILE A 5 5.81 2.68 6.14
N GLU A 6 6.69 3.65 5.91
CA GLU A 6 7.58 4.17 6.94
C GLU A 6 7.05 5.53 7.41
N SER A 7 6.76 5.66 8.71
CA SER A 7 6.27 6.90 9.30
C SER A 7 7.39 7.60 10.05
N LYS A 8 7.81 8.78 9.56
CA LYS A 8 8.49 9.78 10.37
C LYS A 8 7.64 11.04 10.36
N ARG A 9 7.27 11.51 11.57
CA ARG A 9 6.53 12.74 11.89
C ARG A 9 6.04 13.53 10.66
N GLN A 10 4.74 13.43 10.40
CA GLN A 10 3.93 14.23 9.46
C GLN A 10 4.08 13.97 7.96
N ASP A 11 4.92 13.05 7.51
CA ASP A 11 4.96 12.61 6.10
C ASP A 11 4.70 11.10 6.02
N VAL A 12 3.51 10.71 5.52
CA VAL A 12 3.27 9.32 5.09
C VAL A 12 4.13 9.08 3.86
N LYS A 13 4.88 7.97 3.85
CA LYS A 13 5.65 7.53 2.69
C LYS A 13 5.38 6.06 2.42
N MET A 14 4.86 5.74 1.24
CA MET A 14 4.48 4.38 0.84
C MET A 14 5.41 3.82 -0.24
N TYR A 15 6.24 2.85 0.13
CA TYR A 15 7.19 2.21 -0.78
C TYR A 15 6.74 0.82 -1.20
N VAL A 16 7.00 0.47 -2.46
CA VAL A 16 6.97 -0.94 -2.88
C VAL A 16 8.29 -1.59 -2.45
N VAL A 17 8.21 -2.60 -1.60
CA VAL A 17 9.40 -3.30 -1.07
C VAL A 17 9.34 -4.80 -1.33
N SER A 18 10.44 -5.49 -1.05
CA SER A 18 10.48 -6.95 -1.04
C SER A 18 9.74 -7.51 0.19
N THR A 19 8.92 -8.54 0.00
CA THR A 19 8.26 -9.29 1.10
C THR A 19 9.28 -9.82 2.09
N LYS A 20 10.44 -10.28 1.62
CA LYS A 20 11.49 -10.81 2.47
C LYS A 20 11.99 -9.74 3.43
N GLN A 21 12.25 -8.54 2.91
CA GLN A 21 12.68 -7.40 3.74
C GLN A 21 11.60 -7.04 4.76
N MET A 22 10.36 -6.87 4.31
CA MET A 22 9.23 -6.51 5.16
C MET A 22 8.98 -7.53 6.27
N LEU A 23 8.95 -8.83 5.95
CA LEU A 23 8.75 -9.89 6.95
C LEU A 23 9.93 -10.00 7.91
N ASN A 24 11.16 -9.79 7.44
CA ASN A 24 12.32 -9.72 8.33
C ASN A 24 12.21 -8.53 9.29
N ASN A 25 11.73 -7.37 8.82
CA ASN A 25 11.51 -6.19 9.65
C ASN A 25 10.40 -6.45 10.68
N ALA A 26 9.29 -7.05 10.26
CA ALA A 26 8.18 -7.44 11.11
C ALA A 26 8.59 -8.45 12.20
N GLN A 27 9.37 -9.46 11.82
CA GLN A 27 9.91 -10.45 12.76
C GLN A 27 10.80 -9.79 13.82
N ARG A 28 11.71 -8.89 13.43
CA ARG A 28 12.56 -8.16 14.38
C ARG A 28 11.76 -7.18 15.26
N GLY A 29 10.70 -6.59 14.70
CA GLY A 29 9.82 -5.67 15.41
C GLY A 29 8.74 -6.34 16.26
N GLY A 30 8.61 -7.66 16.21
CA GLY A 30 7.60 -8.41 16.98
C GLY A 30 6.15 -8.15 16.55
N TYR A 31 5.92 -7.82 15.28
CA TYR A 31 4.57 -7.59 14.75
C TYR A 31 4.27 -8.46 13.51
N ALA A 32 2.99 -8.61 13.20
CA ALA A 32 2.53 -9.30 12.00
C ALA A 32 2.16 -8.30 10.90
N VAL A 33 2.32 -8.72 9.64
CA VAL A 33 1.87 -7.94 8.48
C VAL A 33 0.61 -8.57 7.90
N PRO A 34 -0.51 -7.84 7.81
CA PRO A 34 -1.73 -8.37 7.20
C PRO A 34 -1.56 -8.57 5.69
N ALA A 35 -2.14 -9.66 5.18
CA ALA A 35 -2.17 -9.99 3.76
C ALA A 35 -3.61 -10.07 3.26
N PHE A 36 -3.99 -9.18 2.35
CA PHE A 36 -5.32 -9.12 1.78
C PHE A 36 -5.32 -9.60 0.33
N ASN A 37 -6.21 -10.54 0.04
CA ASN A 37 -6.47 -10.93 -1.35
C ASN A 37 -7.33 -9.85 -2.01
N ILE A 38 -6.88 -9.36 -3.16
CA ILE A 38 -7.66 -8.49 -4.03
C ILE A 38 -8.28 -9.29 -5.17
N HIS A 39 -9.40 -8.78 -5.69
CA HIS A 39 -10.08 -9.34 -6.86
C HIS A 39 -10.32 -8.31 -7.96
N ASN A 40 -10.16 -7.02 -7.64
CA ASN A 40 -10.33 -5.88 -8.54
C ASN A 40 -9.52 -4.68 -8.02
N LEU A 41 -9.57 -3.56 -8.76
CA LEU A 41 -8.81 -2.35 -8.44
C LEU A 41 -9.39 -1.59 -7.24
N GLU A 42 -10.71 -1.64 -7.05
CA GLU A 42 -11.43 -0.95 -5.98
C GLU A 42 -11.05 -1.53 -4.61
N THR A 43 -11.02 -2.86 -4.49
CA THR A 43 -10.59 -3.52 -3.25
C THR A 43 -9.13 -3.20 -2.94
N MET A 44 -8.30 -3.09 -3.97
CA MET A 44 -6.91 -2.70 -3.81
C MET A 44 -6.76 -1.28 -3.28
N GLN A 45 -7.51 -0.32 -3.83
CA GLN A 45 -7.52 1.07 -3.35
C GLN A 45 -7.89 1.13 -1.87
N VAL A 46 -8.99 0.50 -1.48
CA VAL A 46 -9.46 0.50 -0.08
C VAL A 46 -8.40 -0.04 0.88
N VAL A 47 -7.76 -1.16 0.54
CA VAL A 47 -6.71 -1.74 1.39
C VAL A 47 -5.51 -0.81 1.49
N VAL A 48 -5.06 -0.24 0.37
CA VAL A 48 -3.89 0.65 0.35
C VAL A 48 -4.16 1.96 1.10
N GLU A 49 -5.30 2.60 0.87
CA GLU A 49 -5.70 3.83 1.58
C GLU A 49 -5.82 3.58 3.08
N THR A 50 -6.41 2.46 3.48
CA THR A 50 -6.51 2.08 4.89
C THR A 50 -5.14 1.87 5.51
N ALA A 51 -4.24 1.15 4.82
CA ALA A 51 -2.87 0.94 5.29
C ALA A 51 -2.10 2.26 5.41
N ALA A 52 -2.25 3.18 4.45
CA ALA A 52 -1.67 4.51 4.48
C ALA A 52 -2.17 5.33 5.68
N ASN A 53 -3.49 5.34 5.93
CA ASN A 53 -4.12 6.03 7.06
C ASN A 53 -3.65 5.48 8.42
N LEU A 54 -3.47 4.15 8.50
CA LEU A 54 -3.00 3.47 9.71
C LEU A 54 -1.47 3.51 9.88
N HIS A 55 -0.74 4.03 8.88
CA HIS A 55 0.73 3.99 8.84
C HIS A 55 1.28 2.57 9.04
N ALA A 56 0.61 1.58 8.45
CA ALA A 56 0.90 0.17 8.68
C ALA A 56 1.33 -0.54 7.39
N PRO A 57 2.32 -1.46 7.44
CA PRO A 57 2.68 -2.26 6.27
C PRO A 57 1.55 -3.21 5.89
N VAL A 58 1.42 -3.51 4.59
CA VAL A 58 0.37 -4.41 4.07
C VAL A 58 0.87 -5.22 2.87
N ILE A 59 0.40 -6.46 2.79
CA ILE A 59 0.64 -7.35 1.66
C ILE A 59 -0.62 -7.39 0.80
N ILE A 60 -0.49 -7.03 -0.48
CA ILE A 60 -1.54 -7.25 -1.49
C ILE A 60 -1.26 -8.56 -2.21
N ALA A 61 -2.15 -9.52 -1.99
CA ALA A 61 -2.13 -10.84 -2.57
C ALA A 61 -3.23 -10.96 -3.64
N GLY A 62 -3.06 -11.88 -4.57
CA GLY A 62 -4.03 -12.16 -5.62
C GLY A 62 -3.72 -13.52 -6.23
N THR A 63 -4.71 -14.10 -6.91
CA THR A 63 -4.49 -15.33 -7.69
C THR A 63 -3.91 -14.97 -9.07
N PRO A 64 -3.30 -15.92 -9.81
CA PRO A 64 -2.87 -15.67 -11.19
C PRO A 64 -4.00 -15.08 -12.05
N GLY A 65 -5.23 -15.59 -11.93
CA GLY A 65 -6.40 -15.07 -12.63
C GLY A 65 -6.74 -13.61 -12.26
N THR A 66 -6.49 -13.20 -11.01
CA THR A 66 -6.64 -11.80 -10.58
C THR A 66 -5.65 -10.90 -11.31
N PHE A 67 -4.38 -11.32 -11.39
CA PHE A 67 -3.33 -10.55 -12.05
C PHE A 67 -3.52 -10.48 -13.57
N THR A 68 -4.03 -11.55 -14.18
CA THR A 68 -4.39 -11.58 -15.60
C THR A 68 -5.60 -10.68 -15.88
N HIS A 69 -6.61 -10.68 -15.01
CA HIS A 69 -7.83 -9.90 -15.21
C HIS A 69 -7.64 -8.40 -14.95
N ALA A 70 -7.03 -8.04 -13.82
CA ALA A 70 -6.75 -6.64 -13.49
C ALA A 70 -5.62 -6.04 -14.34
N GLY A 71 -4.72 -6.88 -14.84
CA GLY A 71 -3.48 -6.48 -15.51
C GLY A 71 -2.41 -6.06 -14.49
N ILE A 72 -1.26 -6.74 -14.53
CA ILE A 72 -0.12 -6.45 -13.63
C ILE A 72 0.33 -4.99 -13.73
N GLU A 73 0.36 -4.45 -14.95
CA GLU A 73 0.74 -3.05 -15.20
C GLU A 73 -0.25 -2.05 -14.59
N ASN A 74 -1.56 -2.33 -14.64
CA ASN A 74 -2.56 -1.47 -14.02
C ASN A 74 -2.42 -1.46 -12.50
N LEU A 75 -2.15 -2.63 -11.92
CA LEU A 75 -1.89 -2.76 -10.48
C LEU A 75 -0.62 -1.98 -10.08
N LEU A 76 0.45 -2.08 -10.88
CA LEU A 76 1.69 -1.32 -10.66
C LEU A 76 1.46 0.19 -10.81
N ALA A 77 0.71 0.61 -11.81
CA ALA A 77 0.42 2.02 -12.07
C ALA A 77 -0.43 2.63 -10.95
N LEU A 78 -1.48 1.92 -10.51
CA LEU A 78 -2.36 2.33 -9.42
C LEU A 78 -1.58 2.47 -8.11
N VAL A 79 -0.75 1.47 -7.80
CA VAL A 79 0.16 1.52 -6.66
C VAL A 79 1.12 2.67 -6.73
N SER A 80 1.73 2.90 -7.90
CA SER A 80 2.68 3.99 -8.08
C SER A 80 2.00 5.35 -7.93
N ALA A 81 0.77 5.48 -8.39
CA ALA A 81 -0.04 6.68 -8.22
C ALA A 81 -0.39 6.93 -6.75
N MET A 82 -0.87 5.91 -6.04
CA MET A 82 -1.17 6.02 -4.60
C MET A 82 0.10 6.27 -3.79
N ALA A 83 1.19 5.58 -4.11
CA ALA A 83 2.48 5.84 -3.49
C ALA A 83 2.92 7.29 -3.67
N LYS A 84 2.72 7.90 -4.86
CA LYS A 84 2.99 9.33 -5.08
C LYS A 84 2.05 10.23 -4.29
N GLN A 85 0.77 9.88 -4.19
CA GLN A 85 -0.21 10.64 -3.41
C GLN A 85 0.12 10.62 -1.91
N TYR A 86 0.59 9.48 -1.41
CA TYR A 86 1.07 9.26 -0.06
C TYR A 86 2.61 9.28 0.02
N HIS A 87 3.27 10.03 -0.87
CA HIS A 87 4.68 10.41 -0.82
C HIS A 87 4.72 11.91 -1.08
N PRO A 88 4.82 12.79 -0.07
CA PRO A 88 4.93 14.20 -0.33
C PRO A 88 6.33 14.50 -0.90
N SER A 89 6.44 14.51 -2.23
CA SER A 89 7.36 15.43 -2.89
C SER A 89 6.64 16.79 -2.89
N THR A 90 6.99 17.62 -1.91
CA THR A 90 6.58 19.03 -1.77
C THR A 90 5.07 19.30 -1.59
N GLY A 91 4.67 19.54 -0.34
CA GLY A 91 3.76 20.65 0.03
C GLY A 91 2.33 20.69 -0.53
N ASN A 92 1.52 19.63 -0.40
CA ASN A 92 0.07 19.82 -0.40
C ASN A 92 -0.62 18.90 0.63
N SER A 93 -1.01 19.50 1.75
CA SER A 93 -1.73 18.90 2.89
C SER A 93 -3.25 18.87 2.69
N SER A 94 -3.75 18.93 1.46
CA SER A 94 -5.18 18.90 1.19
C SER A 94 -5.70 17.45 1.23
N ARG A 95 -6.13 16.99 2.41
CA ARG A 95 -6.95 15.79 2.59
C ARG A 95 -8.19 15.90 1.68
N PRO A 96 -8.53 14.89 0.85
CA PRO A 96 -9.86 14.83 0.28
C PRO A 96 -10.84 14.48 1.40
N SER A 97 -11.71 15.44 1.73
CA SER A 97 -12.89 15.24 2.56
C SER A 97 -13.88 14.40 1.75
N HIS A 98 -13.91 13.09 1.96
CA HIS A 98 -15.08 12.29 1.64
C HIS A 98 -15.67 11.77 2.95
N GLU A 99 -16.79 12.41 3.29
CA GLU A 99 -17.77 11.98 4.28
C GLU A 99 -18.30 10.60 3.91
N ILE A 100 -18.44 9.74 4.92
CA ILE A 100 -19.64 8.93 5.14
C ILE A 100 -20.02 9.12 6.60
#